data_AF-A0A370TL16-F1
#
_entry.id   AF-A0A370TL16-F1
#
_cell.length_a   1.000
_cell.length_b   1.000
_cell.length_c   1.000
_cell.angle_alpha   90.00
_cell.angle_beta   90.00
_cell.angle_gamma   90.00
#
_symmetry.space_group_name_H-M   'P 1'
#
loop_
_entity.id
_entity.type
_entity.pdbx_description
1 polymer ?
#
loop_
_entity_poly.entity_id
_entity_poly.type
_entity_poly.pdbx_seq_one_letter_code
_entity_poly.pdbx_strand_id
1 'polypeptide(L)'
;MTSYESARRRGRENTVSSALEDAFKDANYRAGQCVIQESESTCVFRPGSLADRVDLGRWQMWIYAMRNYPQVPAEPKKKNLLAKPASEKADEIFPCEGAILASCLGYESDKIHSIAQRSPDREIARSALLKARKPDCYKYNEAAFEDYVEHIVNLFSAAQLVTEEEARAAVEIDCSDISPKRSGIPSVYFVFFGKLSRPNPPSPEVISLLDSPISAPLGDDQVREEQERLVREEQERLARQEQERLAREEQERLALEERETLAQEEQERQERLAREE
;
A
#
# COMPACT_ATOMS: atom_id res chain seq x y z
N MET A 1 31.31 -25.29 -1.12
CA MET A 1 30.15 -24.99 -0.26
C MET A 1 30.65 -24.24 0.94
N THR A 2 30.71 -22.91 0.83
CA THR A 2 31.47 -22.02 1.70
C THR A 2 30.67 -21.69 2.96
N SER A 3 31.39 -21.61 4.08
CA SER A 3 30.96 -21.21 5.44
C SER A 3 30.01 -19.99 5.48
N TYR A 4 30.02 -19.16 4.44
CA TYR A 4 29.18 -17.98 4.24
C TYR A 4 27.66 -18.28 4.16
N GLU A 5 27.25 -19.41 3.58
CA GLU A 5 25.83 -19.80 3.51
C GLU A 5 25.29 -20.33 4.85
N SER A 6 26.19 -20.80 5.73
CA SER A 6 25.83 -21.38 7.03
C SER A 6 25.61 -20.32 8.12
N ALA A 7 26.14 -19.11 7.93
CA ALA A 7 25.92 -17.98 8.82
C ALA A 7 24.58 -17.26 8.56
N ARG A 8 24.11 -17.24 7.30
CA ARG A 8 22.87 -16.56 6.88
C ARG A 8 21.56 -17.19 7.39
N ARG A 9 21.64 -18.38 8.02
CA ARG A 9 20.48 -19.14 8.54
C ARG A 9 20.24 -18.99 10.05
N ARG A 10 21.12 -18.32 10.80
CA ARG A 10 20.94 -18.12 12.25
C ARG A 10 20.50 -16.69 12.52
N GLY A 11 19.19 -16.48 12.61
CA GLY A 11 18.59 -15.19 12.94
C GLY A 11 17.75 -14.56 11.83
N ARG A 12 17.14 -15.36 10.94
CA ARG A 12 16.15 -14.81 10.00
C ARG A 12 14.85 -14.60 10.76
N GLU A 13 14.69 -13.41 11.33
CA GLU A 13 13.41 -12.99 11.93
C GLU A 13 12.31 -13.16 10.88
N ASN A 14 11.16 -13.74 11.27
CA ASN A 14 9.99 -13.94 10.40
C ASN A 14 9.33 -12.59 10.07
N THR A 15 10.01 -11.78 9.25
CA THR A 15 9.62 -10.41 8.87
C THR A 15 9.07 -10.36 7.45
N VAL A 16 8.45 -9.23 7.09
CA VAL A 16 7.81 -9.04 5.76
C VAL A 16 8.90 -9.10 4.71
N SER A 17 9.99 -8.40 5.04
CA SER A 17 11.22 -8.30 4.28
C SER A 17 11.75 -9.68 3.92
N SER A 18 11.95 -10.54 4.92
CA SER A 18 12.52 -11.87 4.68
C SER A 18 11.60 -12.75 3.85
N ALA A 19 10.29 -12.69 4.08
CA ALA A 19 9.32 -13.46 3.31
C ALA A 19 9.22 -12.98 1.84
N LEU A 20 9.29 -11.67 1.60
CA LEU A 20 9.33 -11.11 0.26
C LEU A 20 10.62 -11.48 -0.48
N GLU A 21 11.76 -11.42 0.20
CA GLU A 21 13.02 -11.91 -0.37
C GLU A 21 12.97 -13.40 -0.71
N ASP A 22 12.33 -14.21 0.13
CA ASP A 22 12.19 -15.65 -0.10
C ASP A 22 11.23 -15.98 -1.26
N ALA A 23 10.20 -15.16 -1.44
CA ALA A 23 9.27 -15.29 -2.57
C ALA A 23 9.85 -14.75 -3.89
N PHE A 24 10.92 -13.94 -3.83
CA PHE A 24 11.56 -13.40 -5.03
C PHE A 24 12.47 -14.47 -5.66
N LYS A 25 12.08 -14.96 -6.85
CA LYS A 25 12.84 -15.97 -7.59
C LYS A 25 13.42 -15.47 -8.90
N ASP A 26 13.24 -14.18 -9.19
CA ASP A 26 13.70 -13.54 -10.43
C ASP A 26 13.14 -14.24 -11.68
N ALA A 27 11.89 -14.72 -11.60
CA ALA A 27 11.27 -15.54 -12.65
C ALA A 27 11.16 -14.82 -14.02
N ASN A 28 11.18 -13.48 -14.02
CA ASN A 28 11.20 -12.64 -15.23
C ASN A 28 12.59 -12.07 -15.55
N TYR A 29 13.65 -12.82 -15.18
CA TYR A 29 15.03 -12.40 -15.38
C TYR A 29 15.29 -11.87 -16.79
N ARG A 30 15.60 -10.58 -16.86
CA ARG A 30 16.33 -9.97 -17.97
C ARG A 30 17.61 -9.38 -17.39
N ALA A 31 18.76 -9.83 -17.91
CA ALA A 31 20.06 -9.42 -17.40
C ALA A 31 20.19 -7.89 -17.40
N GLY A 32 20.51 -7.30 -16.24
CA GLY A 32 20.71 -5.86 -16.09
C GLY A 32 19.45 -4.99 -16.23
N GLN A 33 18.24 -5.56 -16.10
CA GLN A 33 16.99 -4.80 -16.17
C GLN A 33 16.10 -5.03 -14.93
N CYS A 34 15.39 -3.98 -14.53
CA CYS A 34 14.35 -3.94 -13.50
C CYS A 34 13.00 -3.62 -14.12
N VAL A 35 11.93 -4.21 -13.58
CA VAL A 35 10.55 -3.89 -13.97
C VAL A 35 10.02 -2.78 -13.07
N ILE A 36 9.46 -1.72 -13.67
CA ILE A 36 8.83 -0.61 -12.97
C ILE A 36 7.42 -0.43 -13.51
N GLN A 37 6.43 -0.44 -12.63
CA GLN A 37 5.05 -0.07 -12.92
C GLN A 37 4.96 1.45 -13.09
N GLU A 38 4.66 1.92 -14.30
CA GLU A 38 4.48 3.36 -14.60
C GLU A 38 3.00 3.78 -14.50
N SER A 39 2.07 2.86 -14.77
CA SER A 39 0.64 3.09 -14.61
C SER A 39 -0.07 1.86 -14.02
N GLU A 40 -1.37 1.95 -13.78
CA GLU A 40 -2.17 0.82 -13.27
C GLU A 40 -2.08 -0.42 -14.16
N SER A 41 -1.93 -0.23 -15.47
CA SER A 41 -1.92 -1.30 -16.48
C SER A 41 -0.59 -1.48 -17.21
N THR A 42 0.40 -0.61 -16.99
CA THR A 42 1.66 -0.64 -17.75
C THR A 42 2.89 -0.78 -16.85
N CYS A 43 3.81 -1.64 -17.31
CA CYS A 43 5.13 -1.83 -16.73
C CYS A 43 6.20 -1.62 -17.81
N VAL A 44 7.32 -1.01 -17.42
CA VAL A 44 8.48 -0.78 -18.30
C VAL A 44 9.72 -1.45 -17.73
N PHE A 45 10.69 -1.74 -18.61
CA PHE A 45 11.99 -2.25 -18.22
C PHE A 45 12.99 -1.09 -18.17
N ARG A 46 13.70 -0.95 -17.04
CA ARG A 46 14.77 0.04 -16.85
C ARG A 46 16.08 -0.67 -16.50
N PRO A 47 17.25 -0.12 -16.86
CA PRO A 47 18.52 -0.71 -16.43
C PRO A 47 18.63 -0.77 -14.90
N GLY A 48 19.17 -1.87 -14.35
CA GLY A 48 19.38 -1.99 -12.91
C GLY A 48 19.98 -3.34 -12.48
N SER A 49 20.52 -3.36 -11.27
CA SER A 49 21.16 -4.53 -10.65
C SER A 49 20.15 -5.49 -10.02
N LEU A 50 20.62 -6.66 -9.60
CA LEU A 50 19.78 -7.62 -8.85
C LEU A 50 19.31 -7.04 -7.51
N ALA A 51 20.14 -6.25 -6.83
CA ALA A 51 19.76 -5.58 -5.58
C ALA A 51 18.62 -4.58 -5.85
N ASP A 52 18.77 -3.77 -6.90
CA ASP A 52 17.73 -2.80 -7.31
C ASP A 52 16.42 -3.51 -7.65
N ARG A 53 16.45 -4.66 -8.30
CA ARG A 53 15.23 -5.44 -8.59
C ARG A 53 14.48 -5.88 -7.33
N VAL A 54 15.21 -6.41 -6.35
CA VAL A 54 14.61 -6.90 -5.10
C VAL A 54 14.00 -5.74 -4.31
N ASP A 55 14.72 -4.62 -4.24
CA ASP A 55 14.26 -3.43 -3.52
C ASP A 55 13.08 -2.78 -4.24
N LEU A 56 13.18 -2.55 -5.56
CA LEU A 56 12.09 -1.98 -6.35
C LEU A 56 10.84 -2.88 -6.37
N GLY A 57 11.01 -4.20 -6.42
CA GLY A 57 9.89 -5.14 -6.33
C GLY A 57 9.15 -5.01 -5.00
N ARG A 58 9.91 -4.89 -3.89
CA ARG A 58 9.35 -4.71 -2.56
C ARG A 58 8.61 -3.39 -2.43
N TRP A 59 9.22 -2.31 -2.89
CA TRP A 59 8.60 -0.98 -2.86
C TRP A 59 7.34 -0.93 -3.70
N GLN A 60 7.34 -1.49 -4.91
CA GLN A 60 6.16 -1.51 -5.78
C GLN A 60 5.02 -2.34 -5.18
N MET A 61 5.32 -3.48 -4.56
CA MET A 61 4.31 -4.27 -3.87
C MET A 61 3.72 -3.52 -2.67
N TRP A 62 4.55 -2.80 -1.93
CA TRP A 62 4.09 -1.94 -0.83
C TRP A 62 3.21 -0.80 -1.35
N ILE A 63 3.64 -0.08 -2.38
CA ILE A 63 2.86 1.01 -3.00
C ILE A 63 1.51 0.49 -3.51
N TYR A 64 1.50 -0.66 -4.19
CA TYR A 64 0.26 -1.29 -4.66
C TYR A 64 -0.69 -1.59 -3.50
N ALA A 65 -0.18 -2.15 -2.40
CA ALA A 65 -0.98 -2.43 -1.22
C ALA A 65 -1.51 -1.15 -0.55
N MET A 66 -0.71 -0.08 -0.51
CA MET A 66 -1.12 1.22 0.04
C MET A 66 -2.22 1.87 -0.80
N ARG A 67 -2.06 1.89 -2.13
CA ARG A 67 -3.02 2.49 -3.07
C ARG A 67 -4.40 1.86 -2.95
N ASN A 68 -4.43 0.54 -2.81
CA ASN A 68 -5.66 -0.24 -2.79
C ASN A 68 -6.14 -0.60 -1.37
N TYR A 69 -5.50 -0.08 -0.33
CA TYR A 69 -5.84 -0.39 1.06
C TYR A 69 -7.33 -0.22 1.42
N PRO A 70 -8.06 0.79 0.90
CA PRO A 70 -9.49 0.92 1.14
C PRO A 70 -10.32 -0.29 0.64
N GLN A 71 -9.86 -0.98 -0.40
CA GLN A 71 -10.52 -2.12 -1.02
C GLN A 71 -10.22 -3.44 -0.29
N VAL A 72 -9.21 -3.46 0.58
CA VAL A 72 -8.84 -4.65 1.35
C VAL A 72 -9.83 -4.84 2.52
N PRO A 73 -10.45 -6.02 2.68
CA PRO A 73 -11.39 -6.25 3.78
C PRO A 73 -10.77 -5.98 5.16
N ALA A 74 -11.60 -5.52 6.09
CA ALA A 74 -11.22 -5.46 7.49
C ALA A 74 -10.92 -6.87 8.02
N GLU A 75 -9.74 -7.03 8.62
CA GLU A 75 -9.49 -8.26 9.38
C GLU A 75 -10.60 -8.39 10.43
N PRO A 76 -11.25 -9.56 10.53
CA PRO A 76 -12.27 -9.77 11.53
C PRO A 76 -11.61 -9.61 12.90
N LYS A 77 -11.97 -8.53 13.62
CA LYS A 77 -11.51 -8.30 14.99
C LYS A 77 -12.02 -9.44 15.85
N LYS A 78 -11.17 -10.43 16.14
CA LYS A 78 -11.51 -11.48 17.09
C LYS A 78 -11.55 -10.90 18.49
N LYS A 79 -12.75 -10.56 18.96
CA LYS A 79 -13.09 -10.49 20.38
C LYS A 79 -14.45 -11.17 20.57
N ASN A 80 -14.44 -12.40 21.08
CA ASN A 80 -15.59 -13.11 21.65
C ASN A 80 -16.94 -12.89 20.94
N LEU A 81 -17.01 -13.14 19.63
CA LEU A 81 -18.28 -13.11 18.91
C LEU A 81 -18.85 -14.53 18.81
N LEU A 82 -20.03 -14.74 19.39
CA LEU A 82 -20.81 -15.98 19.35
C LEU A 82 -21.37 -16.29 17.93
N ALA A 83 -21.36 -15.31 17.04
CA ALA A 83 -21.73 -15.47 15.64
C ALA A 83 -20.52 -15.26 14.74
N LYS A 84 -20.35 -16.12 13.73
CA LYS A 84 -19.36 -15.93 12.66
C LYS A 84 -19.67 -14.58 11.99
N PRO A 85 -18.72 -13.63 11.93
CA PRO A 85 -18.93 -12.49 11.06
C PRO A 85 -19.08 -13.04 9.64
N ALA A 86 -20.12 -12.62 8.94
CA ALA A 86 -20.14 -12.75 7.50
C ALA A 86 -18.92 -11.97 7.02
N SER A 87 -17.83 -12.66 6.68
CA SER A 87 -16.77 -12.03 5.90
C SER A 87 -17.45 -11.65 4.61
N GLU A 88 -17.76 -10.36 4.46
CA GLU A 88 -17.99 -9.76 3.17
C GLU A 88 -16.84 -10.26 2.30
N LYS A 89 -17.17 -11.16 1.36
CA LYS A 89 -16.16 -11.83 0.55
C LYS A 89 -15.40 -10.69 -0.11
N ALA A 90 -14.09 -10.64 0.14
CA ALA A 90 -13.20 -9.69 -0.52
C ALA A 90 -13.59 -9.59 -1.99
N ASP A 91 -13.63 -8.38 -2.55
CA ASP A 91 -13.69 -8.26 -4.00
C ASP A 91 -12.55 -9.10 -4.56
N GLU A 92 -12.91 -10.17 -5.27
CA GLU A 92 -11.99 -11.22 -5.72
C GLU A 92 -11.04 -10.70 -6.82
N ILE A 93 -11.27 -9.46 -7.27
CA ILE A 93 -10.49 -8.70 -8.26
C ILE A 93 -9.14 -8.26 -7.71
N PHE A 94 -9.11 -7.67 -6.51
CA PHE A 94 -7.89 -7.09 -5.92
C PHE A 94 -6.73 -8.10 -5.77
N PRO A 95 -6.97 -9.36 -5.37
CA PRO A 95 -5.92 -10.38 -5.35
C PRO A 95 -5.34 -10.70 -6.74
N CYS A 96 -6.14 -10.67 -7.81
CA CYS A 96 -5.72 -11.10 -9.14
C CYS A 96 -4.72 -10.11 -9.75
N GLU A 97 -5.04 -8.83 -9.77
CA GLU A 97 -4.15 -7.78 -10.27
C GLU A 97 -2.83 -7.71 -9.50
N GLY A 98 -2.90 -7.78 -8.16
CA GLY A 98 -1.69 -7.81 -7.33
C GLY A 98 -0.83 -9.05 -7.57
N ALA A 99 -1.44 -10.20 -7.88
CA ALA A 99 -0.71 -11.41 -8.23
C ALA A 99 -0.06 -11.32 -9.62
N ILE A 100 -0.71 -10.69 -10.61
CA ILE A 100 -0.12 -10.40 -11.92
C ILE A 100 1.08 -9.48 -11.75
N LEU A 101 0.94 -8.39 -10.98
CA LEU A 101 2.04 -7.47 -10.68
C LEU A 101 3.19 -8.20 -9.96
N ALA A 102 2.89 -9.01 -8.93
CA ALA A 102 3.89 -9.79 -8.22
C ALA A 102 4.65 -10.73 -9.16
N SER A 103 3.94 -11.43 -10.04
CA SER A 103 4.55 -12.29 -11.06
C SER A 103 5.45 -11.47 -11.99
N CYS A 104 4.98 -10.31 -12.49
CA CYS A 104 5.74 -9.38 -13.33
C CYS A 104 7.04 -8.91 -12.66
N LEU A 105 7.01 -8.63 -11.36
CA LEU A 105 8.15 -8.19 -10.56
C LEU A 105 9.15 -9.32 -10.24
N GLY A 106 8.85 -10.57 -10.59
CA GLY A 106 9.74 -11.72 -10.38
C GLY A 106 9.49 -12.47 -9.07
N TYR A 107 8.36 -12.24 -8.41
CA TYR A 107 7.90 -13.07 -7.30
C TYR A 107 7.26 -14.36 -7.81
N GLU A 108 7.58 -15.47 -7.16
CA GLU A 108 7.12 -16.79 -7.57
C GLU A 108 6.64 -17.61 -6.38
N SER A 109 5.37 -18.02 -6.44
CA SER A 109 4.74 -18.91 -5.47
C SER A 109 3.55 -19.59 -6.13
N ASP A 110 3.26 -20.84 -5.76
CA ASP A 110 2.05 -21.55 -6.20
C ASP A 110 0.78 -20.73 -5.94
N LYS A 111 0.80 -19.94 -4.86
CA LYS A 111 -0.31 -19.04 -4.52
C LYS A 111 -0.41 -17.87 -5.49
N ILE A 112 0.71 -17.26 -5.88
CA ILE A 112 0.74 -16.17 -6.87
C ILE A 112 0.24 -16.71 -8.21
N HIS A 113 0.73 -17.86 -8.67
CA HIS A 113 0.28 -18.45 -9.93
C HIS A 113 -1.20 -18.82 -9.91
N SER A 114 -1.68 -19.46 -8.84
CA SER A 114 -3.10 -19.83 -8.74
C SER A 114 -4.03 -18.62 -8.68
N ILE A 115 -3.60 -17.49 -8.11
CA ILE A 115 -4.39 -16.26 -8.09
C ILE A 115 -4.26 -15.52 -9.43
N ALA A 116 -3.06 -15.38 -10.00
CA ALA A 116 -2.84 -14.70 -11.28
C ALA A 116 -3.53 -15.42 -12.46
N GLN A 117 -3.69 -16.75 -12.37
CA GLN A 117 -4.43 -17.54 -13.35
C GLN A 117 -5.95 -17.39 -13.23
N ARG A 118 -6.47 -16.87 -12.11
CA ARG A 118 -7.90 -16.56 -11.97
C ARG A 118 -8.12 -15.23 -12.69
N SER A 119 -8.97 -15.22 -13.72
CA SER A 119 -9.32 -13.96 -14.34
C SER A 119 -10.40 -13.26 -13.50
N PRO A 120 -10.16 -12.00 -13.07
CA PRO A 120 -11.12 -11.27 -12.24
C PRO A 120 -12.48 -11.19 -12.94
N ASP A 121 -12.47 -10.96 -14.25
CA ASP A 121 -13.64 -10.94 -15.12
C ASP A 121 -14.47 -12.23 -15.07
N ARG A 122 -13.83 -13.41 -15.05
CA ARG A 122 -14.57 -14.69 -14.92
C ARG A 122 -15.23 -14.80 -13.56
N GLU A 123 -14.58 -14.32 -12.49
CA GLU A 123 -15.14 -14.40 -11.14
C GLU A 123 -16.31 -13.42 -10.98
N ILE A 124 -16.18 -12.21 -11.51
CA ILE A 124 -17.29 -11.25 -11.61
C ILE A 124 -18.44 -11.86 -12.39
N ALA A 125 -18.17 -12.45 -13.56
CA ALA A 125 -19.20 -13.08 -14.40
C ALA A 125 -19.91 -14.24 -13.66
N ARG A 126 -19.16 -15.15 -13.02
CA ARG A 126 -19.73 -16.24 -12.20
C ARG A 126 -20.57 -15.70 -11.05
N SER A 127 -20.03 -14.73 -10.31
CA SER A 127 -20.69 -14.07 -9.18
C SER A 127 -21.97 -13.38 -9.64
N ALA A 128 -21.94 -12.68 -10.76
CA ALA A 128 -23.10 -12.01 -11.36
C ALA A 128 -24.18 -13.01 -11.76
N LEU A 129 -23.82 -14.09 -12.48
CA LEU A 129 -24.77 -15.14 -12.89
C LEU A 129 -25.48 -15.77 -11.68
N LEU A 130 -24.74 -16.07 -10.63
CA LEU A 130 -25.25 -16.71 -9.42
C LEU A 130 -26.02 -15.74 -8.49
N LYS A 131 -25.65 -14.45 -8.46
CA LYS A 131 -26.33 -13.43 -7.66
C LYS A 131 -27.57 -12.85 -8.33
N ALA A 132 -27.61 -12.82 -9.67
CA ALA A 132 -28.70 -12.22 -10.43
C ALA A 132 -30.04 -12.95 -10.24
N ARG A 133 -30.02 -14.24 -9.89
CA ARG A 133 -31.20 -15.08 -9.70
C ARG A 133 -31.10 -15.88 -8.41
N LYS A 134 -32.24 -16.11 -7.75
CA LYS A 134 -32.28 -16.85 -6.48
C LYS A 134 -31.94 -18.33 -6.73
N PRO A 135 -30.93 -18.91 -6.07
CA PRO A 135 -30.50 -20.29 -6.32
C PRO A 135 -31.58 -21.32 -5.96
N ASP A 136 -32.50 -20.97 -5.06
CA ASP A 136 -33.61 -21.84 -4.64
C ASP A 136 -34.64 -22.07 -5.77
N CYS A 137 -34.64 -21.23 -6.80
CA CYS A 137 -35.62 -21.30 -7.90
C CYS A 137 -34.97 -21.43 -9.28
N TYR A 138 -33.67 -21.17 -9.40
CA TYR A 138 -32.97 -21.10 -10.68
C TYR A 138 -31.64 -21.83 -10.58
N LYS A 139 -31.35 -22.68 -11.57
CA LYS A 139 -30.06 -23.37 -11.73
C LYS A 139 -29.61 -23.28 -13.18
N TYR A 140 -28.30 -23.12 -13.36
CA TYR A 140 -27.68 -23.26 -14.67
C TYR A 140 -27.31 -24.72 -14.90
N ASN A 141 -27.23 -25.13 -16.17
CA ASN A 141 -26.64 -26.41 -16.53
C ASN A 141 -25.13 -26.32 -16.32
N GLU A 142 -24.56 -27.21 -15.52
CA GLU A 142 -23.12 -27.27 -15.22
C GLU A 142 -22.27 -27.31 -16.49
N ALA A 143 -22.70 -28.08 -17.50
CA ALA A 143 -21.96 -28.24 -18.76
C ALA A 143 -21.96 -26.97 -19.63
N ALA A 144 -22.93 -26.06 -19.46
CA ALA A 144 -23.05 -24.81 -20.22
C ALA A 144 -22.72 -23.56 -19.37
N PHE A 145 -22.50 -23.72 -18.07
CA PHE A 145 -22.28 -22.61 -17.15
C PHE A 145 -21.01 -21.83 -17.52
N GLU A 146 -19.94 -22.55 -17.87
CA GLU A 146 -18.69 -21.93 -18.29
C GLU A 146 -18.81 -21.18 -19.62
N ASP A 147 -19.67 -21.63 -20.54
CA ASP A 147 -19.94 -20.92 -21.80
C ASP A 147 -20.63 -19.58 -21.51
N TYR A 148 -21.54 -19.52 -20.54
CA TYR A 148 -22.18 -18.27 -20.12
C TYR A 148 -21.19 -17.31 -19.46
N VAL A 149 -20.30 -17.84 -18.62
CA VAL A 149 -19.22 -17.06 -18.02
C VAL A 149 -18.33 -16.46 -19.10
N GLU A 150 -17.92 -17.27 -20.08
CA GLU A 150 -17.10 -16.82 -21.21
C GLU A 150 -17.82 -15.77 -22.06
N HIS A 151 -19.13 -15.92 -22.28
CA HIS A 151 -19.92 -14.91 -22.98
C HIS A 151 -19.88 -13.55 -22.27
N ILE A 152 -20.03 -13.51 -20.95
CA ILE A 152 -19.96 -12.25 -20.18
C ILE A 152 -18.54 -11.67 -20.21
N VAL A 153 -17.50 -12.51 -20.10
CA VAL A 153 -16.10 -12.06 -20.20
C VAL A 153 -15.82 -11.45 -21.57
N ASN A 154 -16.36 -12.03 -22.64
CA ASN A 154 -16.26 -11.45 -23.98
C ASN A 154 -16.95 -10.09 -24.08
N LEU A 155 -18.05 -9.87 -23.35
CA LEU A 155 -18.68 -8.55 -23.25
C LEU A 155 -17.79 -7.55 -22.50
N PHE A 156 -17.13 -7.95 -21.41
CA PHE A 156 -16.17 -7.09 -20.71
C PHE A 156 -14.97 -6.74 -21.59
N SER A 157 -14.47 -7.71 -22.36
CA SER A 157 -13.34 -7.54 -23.29
C SER A 157 -13.63 -6.56 -24.42
N ALA A 158 -14.89 -6.24 -24.68
CA ALA A 158 -15.29 -5.24 -25.67
C ALA A 158 -15.18 -3.79 -25.15
N ALA A 159 -14.90 -3.59 -23.85
CA ALA A 159 -14.70 -2.27 -23.27
C ALA A 159 -13.48 -1.57 -23.87
N GLN A 160 -13.62 -0.28 -24.17
CA GLN A 160 -12.53 0.55 -24.68
C GLN A 160 -11.93 1.39 -23.55
N LEU A 161 -10.61 1.58 -23.59
CA LEU A 161 -9.92 2.47 -22.66
C LEU A 161 -10.40 3.90 -22.88
N VAL A 162 -10.84 4.55 -21.80
CA VAL A 162 -11.18 5.97 -21.79
C VAL A 162 -9.88 6.77 -21.89
N THR A 163 -9.85 7.78 -22.75
CA THR A 163 -8.67 8.66 -22.86
C THR A 163 -8.50 9.48 -21.57
N GLU A 164 -7.27 9.91 -21.27
CA GLU A 164 -7.02 10.72 -20.06
C GLU A 164 -7.86 12.01 -20.02
N GLU A 165 -8.17 12.59 -21.19
CA GLU A 165 -8.98 13.80 -21.31
C GLU A 165 -10.46 13.54 -20.94
N GLU A 166 -11.02 12.44 -21.44
CA GLU A 166 -12.38 12.00 -21.12
C GLU A 166 -12.52 11.59 -19.64
N ALA A 167 -11.48 10.94 -19.08
CA ALA A 167 -11.45 10.56 -17.68
C ALA A 167 -11.43 11.79 -16.76
N ARG A 168 -10.63 12.83 -17.09
CA ARG A 168 -10.56 14.08 -16.32
C ARG A 168 -11.89 14.85 -16.35
N ALA A 169 -12.60 14.83 -17.48
CA ALA A 169 -13.91 15.47 -17.61
C ALA A 169 -15.01 14.80 -16.74
N ALA A 170 -14.90 13.49 -16.48
CA ALA A 170 -15.86 12.76 -15.66
C ALA A 170 -15.69 13.00 -14.14
N VAL A 171 -14.51 13.43 -13.69
CA VAL A 171 -14.19 13.64 -12.25
C VAL A 171 -14.80 14.93 -11.70
N GLU A 172 -15.29 15.85 -12.53
CA GLU A 172 -15.92 17.10 -12.06
C GLU A 172 -17.30 16.90 -11.41
N ILE A 173 -17.89 15.70 -11.48
CA ILE A 173 -19.21 15.41 -10.92
C ILE A 173 -19.05 14.36 -9.81
N ASP A 174 -19.27 14.82 -8.57
CA ASP A 174 -19.45 14.01 -7.36
C ASP A 174 -18.22 13.75 -6.47
N CYS A 175 -17.67 14.81 -5.89
CA CYS A 175 -16.95 14.74 -4.62
C CYS A 175 -17.94 14.95 -3.46
N SER A 176 -18.89 14.04 -3.25
CA SER A 176 -19.61 14.00 -1.98
C SER A 176 -18.87 13.13 -0.96
N ASP A 177 -18.38 13.82 0.07
CA ASP A 177 -17.84 13.35 1.35
C ASP A 177 -18.13 11.88 1.72
N ILE A 178 -17.22 10.97 1.37
CA ILE A 178 -17.09 9.70 2.09
C ILE A 178 -15.90 9.84 3.02
N SER A 179 -16.15 10.09 4.30
CA SER A 179 -15.09 10.08 5.32
C SER A 179 -14.30 8.77 5.23
N PRO A 180 -12.96 8.80 5.19
CA PRO A 180 -12.16 7.60 4.99
C PRO A 180 -12.43 6.61 6.13
N LYS A 181 -13.04 5.45 5.80
CA LYS A 181 -13.43 4.41 6.76
C LYS A 181 -12.23 3.70 7.41
N ARG A 182 -10.99 4.02 6.99
CA ARG A 182 -9.75 3.42 7.48
C ARG A 182 -8.63 4.45 7.57
N SER A 183 -8.09 4.62 8.77
CA SER A 183 -6.83 5.31 9.05
C SER A 183 -5.87 4.34 9.77
N GLY A 184 -4.59 4.34 9.38
CA GLY A 184 -3.54 3.49 9.96
C GLY A 184 -2.71 2.73 8.93
N ILE A 185 -1.51 2.27 9.35
CA ILE A 185 -0.54 1.54 8.52
C ILE A 185 -1.12 0.15 8.18
N PRO A 186 -1.22 -0.24 6.89
CA PRO A 186 -1.81 -1.50 6.49
C PRO A 186 -0.90 -2.70 6.77
N SER A 187 -1.52 -3.82 7.18
CA SER A 187 -0.86 -5.12 7.28
C SER A 187 -0.90 -5.82 5.92
N VAL A 188 0.18 -5.70 5.14
CA VAL A 188 0.33 -6.21 3.75
C VAL A 188 0.20 -7.74 3.66
N TYR A 189 0.31 -8.46 4.78
CA TYR A 189 0.54 -9.90 4.80
C TYR A 189 -0.65 -10.80 4.44
N PHE A 190 -1.89 -10.40 4.76
CA PHE A 190 -2.97 -11.39 4.79
C PHE A 190 -3.54 -11.71 3.41
N VAL A 191 -3.45 -10.77 2.46
CA VAL A 191 -4.10 -10.91 1.15
C VAL A 191 -3.37 -11.91 0.25
N PHE A 192 -2.03 -11.99 0.34
CA PHE A 192 -1.23 -12.76 -0.62
C PHE A 192 -0.53 -14.01 -0.07
N PHE A 193 -0.17 -14.07 1.22
CA PHE A 193 0.82 -15.07 1.68
C PHE A 193 0.45 -15.92 2.92
N GLY A 194 -0.77 -15.82 3.45
CA GLY A 194 -1.24 -16.69 4.54
C GLY A 194 -0.67 -16.36 5.94
N LYS A 195 -1.22 -17.01 6.98
CA LYS A 195 -0.93 -16.69 8.39
C LYS A 195 0.50 -17.04 8.81
N LEU A 196 1.28 -16.05 9.25
CA LEU A 196 2.51 -16.27 10.03
C LEU A 196 2.17 -16.46 11.51
N SER A 197 2.72 -17.51 12.11
CA SER A 197 2.63 -17.79 13.55
C SER A 197 3.46 -16.77 14.33
N ARG A 198 2.89 -16.16 15.37
CA ARG A 198 3.61 -15.20 16.23
C ARG A 198 4.72 -15.94 16.99
N PRO A 199 6.00 -15.53 16.90
CA PRO A 199 7.01 -16.03 17.82
C PRO A 199 6.82 -15.40 19.20
N ASN A 200 6.96 -16.21 20.26
CA ASN A 200 7.05 -15.72 21.64
C ASN A 200 8.31 -14.85 21.80
N PRO A 201 8.25 -13.76 22.58
CA PRO A 201 9.44 -12.96 22.87
C PRO A 201 10.44 -13.79 23.70
N PRO A 202 11.73 -13.87 23.32
CA PRO A 202 12.76 -14.42 24.19
C PRO A 202 13.09 -13.44 25.33
N SER A 203 13.45 -14.02 26.48
CA SER A 203 13.83 -13.36 27.72
C SER A 203 15.11 -12.51 27.59
N PRO A 204 15.29 -11.48 28.46
CA PRO A 204 16.30 -10.45 28.28
C PRO A 204 17.65 -10.86 28.88
N GLU A 205 18.35 -11.80 28.26
CA GLU A 205 19.75 -12.07 28.58
C GLU A 205 20.48 -12.54 27.33
N VAL A 206 21.02 -11.62 26.52
CA VAL A 206 22.40 -11.65 25.98
C VAL A 206 22.69 -10.27 25.35
N ILE A 207 22.94 -9.24 26.16
CA ILE A 207 23.66 -8.05 25.70
C ILE A 207 25.07 -8.18 26.26
N SER A 208 25.99 -8.67 25.45
CA SER A 208 27.43 -8.36 25.50
C SER A 208 28.18 -9.29 24.56
N LEU A 209 29.20 -8.73 23.90
CA LEU A 209 30.21 -9.38 23.07
C LEU A 209 29.86 -9.59 21.59
N LEU A 210 30.06 -8.55 20.78
CA LEU A 210 31.30 -8.46 19.99
C LEU A 210 31.40 -7.05 19.39
N ASP A 211 32.16 -6.20 20.08
CA ASP A 211 32.70 -4.97 19.54
C ASP A 211 34.11 -5.33 19.05
N SER A 212 34.30 -5.40 17.73
CA SER A 212 35.61 -5.26 17.07
C SER A 212 35.46 -5.07 15.56
N PRO A 213 36.20 -4.11 14.97
CA PRO A 213 36.07 -3.69 13.59
C PRO A 213 36.91 -4.57 12.66
N ILE A 214 36.41 -4.84 11.44
CA ILE A 214 37.19 -5.43 10.36
C ILE A 214 37.13 -4.50 9.16
N SER A 215 38.31 -4.16 8.66
CA SER A 215 38.62 -3.17 7.63
C SER A 215 37.88 -3.35 6.29
N ALA A 216 37.75 -2.20 5.62
CA ALA A 216 37.13 -1.91 4.32
C ALA A 216 37.69 -2.68 3.11
N PRO A 217 37.04 -2.53 1.94
CA PRO A 217 37.75 -1.84 0.85
C PRO A 217 36.93 -0.74 0.17
N LEU A 218 37.58 0.43 0.10
CA LEU A 218 37.43 1.58 -0.80
C LEU A 218 36.44 1.47 -1.96
N GLY A 219 35.45 2.37 -1.98
CA GLY A 219 34.59 2.68 -3.14
C GLY A 219 33.37 3.55 -2.83
N ASP A 220 32.86 3.49 -1.59
CA ASP A 220 31.50 3.96 -1.26
C ASP A 220 31.42 5.19 -0.34
N ASP A 221 32.56 5.75 0.10
CA ASP A 221 32.56 6.89 1.03
C ASP A 221 31.79 8.09 0.45
N GLN A 222 31.85 8.29 -0.86
CA GLN A 222 31.17 9.38 -1.55
C GLN A 222 29.64 9.17 -1.62
N VAL A 223 29.19 7.94 -1.86
CA VAL A 223 27.76 7.59 -1.91
C VAL A 223 27.13 7.66 -0.53
N ARG A 224 27.86 7.21 0.50
CA ARG A 224 27.45 7.30 1.90
C ARG A 224 27.40 8.74 2.38
N GLU A 225 28.42 9.56 2.07
CA GLU A 225 28.41 10.99 2.39
C GLU A 225 27.28 11.74 1.67
N GLU A 226 26.98 11.40 0.41
CA GLU A 226 25.84 11.98 -0.31
C GLU A 226 24.49 11.56 0.30
N GLN A 227 24.33 10.30 0.69
CA GLN A 227 23.13 9.85 1.41
C GLN A 227 22.98 10.55 2.76
N GLU A 228 24.06 10.67 3.54
CA GLU A 228 24.05 11.36 4.84
C GLU A 228 23.78 12.87 4.68
N ARG A 229 24.27 13.49 3.58
CA ARG A 229 23.95 14.88 3.22
C ARG A 229 22.49 15.06 2.84
N LEU A 230 21.94 14.19 1.99
CA LEU A 230 20.53 14.26 1.57
C LEU A 230 19.58 14.08 2.74
N VAL A 231 19.85 13.12 3.64
CA VAL A 231 19.06 12.91 4.86
C VAL A 231 19.13 14.14 5.77
N ARG A 232 20.31 14.74 5.93
CA ARG A 232 20.48 15.96 6.74
C ARG A 232 19.75 17.16 6.13
N GLU A 233 19.84 17.34 4.82
CA GLU A 233 19.16 18.42 4.09
C GLU A 233 17.64 18.28 4.15
N GLU A 234 17.11 17.06 4.03
CA GLU A 234 15.68 16.79 4.18
C GLU A 234 15.19 17.06 5.61
N GLN A 235 15.94 16.63 6.63
CA GLN A 235 15.63 16.93 8.03
C GLN A 235 15.65 18.44 8.31
N GLU A 236 16.63 19.17 7.78
CA GLU A 236 16.67 20.63 7.90
C GLU A 236 15.49 21.29 7.16
N ARG A 237 15.12 20.80 5.98
CA ARG A 237 13.98 21.33 5.22
C ARG A 237 12.67 21.13 5.97
N LEU A 238 12.46 19.95 6.54
CA LEU A 238 11.29 19.65 7.38
C LEU A 238 11.27 20.50 8.65
N ALA A 239 12.40 20.65 9.33
CA ALA A 239 12.51 21.50 10.51
C ALA A 239 12.21 22.98 10.20
N ARG A 240 12.71 23.50 9.06
CA ARG A 240 12.40 24.87 8.61
C ARG A 240 10.92 25.04 8.27
N GLN A 241 10.33 24.07 7.57
CA GLN A 241 8.91 24.10 7.22
C GLN A 241 8.02 24.05 8.46
N GLU A 242 8.40 23.25 9.47
CA GLU A 242 7.70 23.19 10.74
C GLU A 242 7.83 24.49 11.53
N GLN A 243 9.04 25.07 11.61
CA GLN A 243 9.25 26.38 12.23
C GLN A 243 8.43 27.48 11.53
N GLU A 244 8.37 27.47 10.20
CA GLU A 244 7.56 28.44 9.44
C GLU A 244 6.07 28.25 9.69
N ARG A 245 5.59 27.00 9.77
CA ARG A 245 4.19 26.70 10.11
C ARG A 245 3.84 27.19 11.50
N LEU A 246 4.70 26.94 12.49
CA LEU A 246 4.52 27.41 13.86
C LEU A 246 4.54 28.94 13.95
N ALA A 247 5.46 29.59 13.23
CA ALA A 247 5.54 31.06 13.19
C ALA A 247 4.30 31.69 12.55
N ARG A 248 3.75 31.07 11.49
CA ARG A 248 2.49 31.52 10.87
C ARG A 248 1.30 31.35 11.82
N GLU A 249 1.19 30.19 12.48
CA GLU A 249 0.12 29.93 13.44
C GLU A 249 0.20 30.90 14.65
N GLU A 250 1.41 31.20 15.13
CA GLU A 250 1.61 32.19 16.19
C GLU A 250 1.24 33.61 15.73
N GLN A 251 1.64 34.01 14.51
CA GLN A 251 1.24 35.30 13.94
C GLN A 251 -0.29 35.42 13.79
N GLU A 252 -0.96 34.35 13.35
CA GLU A 252 -2.41 34.33 13.24
C GLU A 252 -3.09 34.41 14.61
N ARG A 253 -2.58 33.70 15.63
CA ARG A 253 -3.09 33.80 17.00
C ARG A 253 -2.96 35.22 17.55
N LEU A 254 -1.81 35.85 17.37
CA LEU A 254 -1.59 37.25 17.81
C LEU A 254 -2.51 38.22 17.07
N ALA A 255 -2.68 38.06 15.75
CA ALA A 255 -3.56 38.91 14.96
C ALA A 255 -5.04 38.74 15.35
N LEU A 256 -5.46 37.53 15.73
CA LEU A 256 -6.81 37.27 16.22
C LEU A 256 -7.04 37.92 17.59
N GLU A 257 -6.08 37.79 18.51
CA GLU A 257 -6.13 38.40 19.85
C GLU A 257 -6.15 39.94 19.75
N GLU A 258 -5.35 40.54 18.86
CA GLU A 258 -5.38 41.98 18.60
C GLU A 258 -6.75 42.43 18.04
N ARG A 259 -7.34 41.65 17.12
CA ARG A 259 -8.69 41.94 16.60
C ARG A 259 -9.77 41.86 17.67
N GLU A 260 -9.70 40.88 18.56
CA GLU A 260 -10.66 40.72 19.65
C GLU A 260 -10.56 41.87 20.68
N THR A 261 -9.33 42.25 21.04
CA THR A 261 -9.10 43.38 21.96
C THR A 261 -9.58 44.71 21.38
N LEU A 262 -9.31 44.97 20.10
CA LEU A 262 -9.84 46.16 19.41
C LEU A 262 -11.37 46.16 19.35
N ALA A 263 -11.99 45.01 19.07
CA ALA A 263 -13.45 44.90 19.04
C ALA A 263 -14.07 45.15 20.43
N GLN A 264 -13.44 44.63 21.50
CA GLN A 264 -13.87 44.89 22.87
C GLN A 264 -13.73 46.36 23.27
N GLU A 265 -12.61 47.00 22.92
CA GLU A 265 -12.39 48.43 23.22
C GLU A 265 -13.38 49.30 22.43
N GLU A 266 -13.65 48.99 21.16
CA GLU A 266 -14.65 49.70 20.36
C GLU A 266 -16.06 49.55 20.95
N GLN A 267 -16.42 48.34 21.36
CA GLN A 267 -17.70 48.09 22.02
C GLN A 267 -17.81 48.86 23.35
N GLU A 268 -16.75 48.89 24.17
CA GLU A 268 -16.75 49.66 25.42
C GLU A 268 -16.83 51.18 25.17
N ARG A 269 -16.17 51.69 24.12
CA ARG A 269 -16.30 53.10 23.70
C ARG A 269 -17.74 53.43 23.26
N GLN A 270 -18.38 52.54 22.49
CA GLN A 270 -19.77 52.71 22.10
C GLN A 270 -20.71 52.67 23.30
N GLU A 271 -20.48 51.78 24.27
CA GLU A 271 -21.27 51.72 25.52
C GLU A 271 -21.08 52.96 26.40
N ARG A 272 -19.87 53.52 26.49
CA ARG A 272 -19.61 54.75 27.26
C ARG A 272 -20.31 55.96 26.63
N LEU A 273 -20.28 56.09 25.32
CA LEU A 273 -21.01 57.13 24.59
C LEU A 273 -22.53 57.01 24.80
N ALA A 274 -23.06 55.78 24.79
CA ALA A 274 -24.47 55.51 25.05
C ALA A 274 -24.91 55.77 26.51
N ARG A 275 -23.98 55.94 27.45
CA ARG A 275 -24.27 56.32 28.85
C ARG A 275 -24.16 57.83 29.11
N GLU A 276 -23.56 58.58 28.18
CA GLU A 276 -23.37 60.03 28.29
C GLU A 276 -24.45 60.84 27.52
N GLU A 277 -25.29 60.21 26.71
CA GLU A 277 -26.58 60.75 26.19
C GLU A 277 -27.75 60.51 27.15
#